data_AF-A0A4R4SS37-F1
#
_entry.id   AF-A0A4R4SS37-F1
#
_cell.length_a   1.000
_cell.length_b   1.000
_cell.length_c   1.000
_cell.angle_alpha   90.00
_cell.angle_beta   90.00
_cell.angle_gamma   90.00
#
_symmetry.space_group_name_H-M   'P 1'
#
loop_
_entity.id
_entity.type
_entity.pdbx_description
1 polymer ?
#
loop_
_entity_poly.entity_id
_entity_poly.type
_entity_poly.pdbx_seq_one_letter_code
_entity_poly.pdbx_strand_id
1 'polypeptide(L)'
;MRKQMEGDNQRRRALARQARERGRRASETGASLSASKQLTHLDQGKRAGPPPAGRHKPDSTRGGPAPPPAARPPAATPRSRPERGPGGAPGATGLGYRELVDDVGRRAGVDFRTAKVAAEATVLALAWALDQASRERLLESVPVKLHDVVPIDGIERHHDLPGFVGEVARISGRTPEQARRQAEATLAALADRDGDLVASLRVPDGLRDLLGPAAGG
;
A
#
# COMPACT_ATOMS: atom_id res chain seq x y z
N MET A 1 34.97 -14.78 -10.70
CA MET A 1 33.73 -15.08 -9.93
C MET A 1 32.49 -15.43 -10.77
N ARG A 2 32.44 -15.25 -12.11
CA ARG A 2 31.23 -15.57 -12.92
C ARG A 2 30.94 -17.08 -13.09
N LYS A 3 31.97 -17.93 -13.03
CA LYS A 3 31.89 -19.37 -13.35
C LYS A 3 31.13 -20.22 -12.31
N GLN A 4 31.07 -19.78 -11.04
CA GLN A 4 30.32 -20.50 -9.99
C GLN A 4 28.80 -20.28 -10.08
N MET A 5 28.36 -19.07 -10.44
CA MET A 5 26.93 -18.73 -10.57
C MET A 5 26.23 -19.50 -11.69
N GLU A 6 26.97 -19.86 -12.75
CA GLU A 6 26.42 -20.59 -13.89
C GLU A 6 26.13 -22.07 -13.53
N GLY A 7 26.99 -22.70 -12.72
CA GLY A 7 26.79 -24.07 -12.24
C GLY A 7 25.55 -24.20 -11.33
N ASP A 8 25.33 -23.25 -10.44
CA ASP A 8 24.15 -23.26 -9.56
C ASP A 8 22.84 -23.04 -10.32
N ASN A 9 22.86 -22.18 -11.34
CA ASN A 9 21.68 -21.97 -12.19
C ASN A 9 21.37 -23.21 -13.05
N GLN A 10 22.38 -23.92 -13.55
CA GLN A 10 22.16 -25.18 -14.28
C GLN A 10 21.55 -26.26 -13.37
N ARG A 11 22.07 -26.41 -12.13
CA ARG A 11 21.51 -27.35 -11.14
C ARG A 11 20.06 -27.03 -10.79
N ARG A 12 19.70 -25.75 -10.62
CA ARG A 12 18.32 -25.32 -10.37
C ARG A 12 17.38 -25.64 -11.53
N ARG A 13 17.82 -25.40 -12.78
CA ARG A 13 17.02 -25.75 -13.97
C ARG A 13 16.80 -27.26 -14.07
N ALA A 14 17.78 -28.09 -13.70
CA ALA A 14 17.63 -29.54 -13.67
C ALA A 14 16.62 -30.00 -12.59
N LEU A 15 16.70 -29.46 -11.37
CA LEU A 15 15.74 -29.77 -10.29
C LEU A 15 14.31 -29.36 -10.65
N ALA A 16 14.13 -28.20 -11.27
CA ALA A 16 12.81 -27.74 -11.73
C ALA A 16 12.23 -28.60 -12.86
N ARG A 17 13.07 -29.24 -13.69
CA ARG A 17 12.60 -30.21 -14.71
C ARG A 17 12.14 -31.51 -14.05
N GLN A 18 12.95 -32.08 -13.16
CA GLN A 18 12.59 -33.29 -12.41
C GLN A 18 11.34 -33.12 -11.53
N ALA A 19 11.09 -31.93 -10.98
CA ALA A 19 9.88 -31.68 -10.20
C ALA A 19 8.62 -31.78 -11.07
N ARG A 20 8.67 -31.25 -12.30
CA ARG A 20 7.56 -31.31 -13.27
C ARG A 20 7.30 -32.73 -13.75
N GLU A 21 8.35 -33.51 -14.02
CA GLU A 21 8.24 -34.93 -14.39
C GLU A 21 7.53 -35.76 -13.32
N ARG A 22 7.67 -35.39 -12.04
CA ARG A 22 7.00 -36.05 -10.91
C ARG A 22 5.65 -35.42 -10.54
N GLY A 23 5.12 -34.52 -11.37
CA GLY A 23 3.83 -33.86 -11.15
C GLY A 23 3.80 -32.90 -9.95
N ARG A 24 4.96 -32.48 -9.43
CA ARG A 24 5.08 -31.60 -8.25
C ARG A 24 5.41 -30.16 -8.64
N ARG A 25 5.00 -29.21 -7.79
CA ARG A 25 5.25 -27.78 -8.02
C ARG A 25 6.69 -27.41 -7.65
N ALA A 26 7.32 -26.54 -8.44
CA ALA A 26 8.73 -26.16 -8.27
C ALA A 26 9.04 -25.49 -6.90
N SER A 27 8.03 -24.97 -6.21
CA SER A 27 8.12 -24.41 -4.85
C SER A 27 8.43 -25.45 -3.77
N GLU A 28 8.02 -26.71 -3.97
CA GLU A 28 8.17 -27.79 -2.98
C GLU A 28 9.57 -28.43 -2.98
N THR A 29 10.34 -28.20 -4.05
CA THR A 29 11.65 -28.83 -4.27
C THR A 29 12.83 -27.85 -4.10
N GLY A 30 12.57 -26.67 -3.54
CA GLY A 30 13.62 -25.67 -3.27
C GLY A 30 14.18 -24.98 -4.52
N ALA A 31 13.55 -25.16 -5.69
CA ALA A 31 14.05 -24.63 -6.97
C ALA A 31 13.82 -23.12 -7.16
N SER A 32 13.11 -22.46 -6.25
CA SER A 32 12.97 -20.99 -6.20
C SER A 32 13.93 -20.36 -5.19
N LEU A 33 14.39 -19.14 -5.49
CA LEU A 33 15.34 -18.37 -4.65
C LEU A 33 14.87 -18.20 -3.20
N SER A 34 13.55 -18.09 -2.98
CA SER A 34 12.96 -17.93 -1.66
C SER A 34 12.86 -19.25 -0.88
N ALA A 35 12.64 -20.38 -1.56
CA ALA A 35 12.49 -21.70 -0.92
C ALA A 35 13.83 -22.34 -0.52
N SER A 36 14.91 -22.13 -1.30
CA SER A 36 16.25 -22.60 -0.93
C SER A 36 16.75 -22.01 0.39
N LYS A 37 16.42 -20.75 0.71
CA LYS A 37 16.80 -20.12 1.98
C LYS A 37 16.09 -20.74 3.19
N GLN A 38 14.85 -21.19 3.02
CA GLN A 38 14.11 -21.85 4.10
C GLN A 38 14.62 -23.26 4.40
N LEU A 39 15.01 -24.03 3.38
CA LEU A 39 15.63 -25.36 3.59
C LEU A 39 17.02 -25.26 4.22
N THR A 40 17.80 -24.24 3.89
CA THR A 40 19.14 -24.01 4.47
C THR A 40 19.06 -23.71 5.99
N HIS A 41 17.97 -23.10 6.45
CA HIS A 41 17.72 -22.86 7.88
C HIS A 41 17.35 -24.14 8.66
N LEU A 42 16.73 -25.13 8.01
CA LEU A 42 16.41 -26.43 8.61
C LEU A 42 17.65 -27.32 8.74
N ASP A 43 18.60 -27.23 7.81
CA ASP A 43 19.81 -28.05 7.83
C ASP A 43 20.91 -27.52 8.79
N GLN A 44 20.86 -26.23 9.15
CA GLN A 44 21.73 -25.64 10.17
C GLN A 44 21.44 -26.14 11.61
N GLY A 45 20.36 -26.91 11.82
CA GLY A 45 20.04 -27.56 13.08
C GLY A 45 20.93 -28.75 13.45
N LYS A 46 21.77 -29.25 12.53
CA LYS A 46 22.73 -30.34 12.78
C LYS A 46 24.16 -29.82 12.92
N ARG A 47 24.39 -28.90 13.86
CA ARG A 47 25.75 -28.68 14.38
C ARG A 47 26.06 -29.79 15.39
N ALA A 48 27.17 -30.50 15.16
CA ALA A 48 27.82 -31.36 16.14
C ALA A 48 28.43 -30.47 17.25
N GLY A 49 27.58 -29.96 18.13
CA GLY A 49 27.98 -29.37 19.40
C GLY A 49 27.99 -30.45 20.49
N PRO A 50 28.70 -30.23 21.62
CA PRO A 50 28.67 -31.15 22.75
C PRO A 50 27.22 -31.39 23.22
N PRO A 51 26.89 -32.59 23.69
CA PRO A 51 25.53 -32.94 24.07
C PRO A 51 25.03 -32.00 25.19
N PRO A 52 23.75 -31.59 25.16
CA PRO A 52 23.18 -30.80 26.25
C PRO A 52 23.21 -31.60 27.54
N ALA A 53 23.74 -30.98 28.59
CA ALA A 53 23.81 -31.57 29.91
C ALA A 53 22.40 -31.83 30.48
N GLY A 54 22.15 -33.09 30.83
CA GLY A 54 21.44 -33.48 32.05
C GLY A 54 19.97 -33.07 32.23
N ARG A 55 19.11 -34.09 32.31
CA ARG A 55 17.72 -34.01 32.75
C ARG A 55 17.65 -34.01 34.28
N HIS A 56 17.46 -32.86 34.91
CA HIS A 56 17.04 -32.78 36.32
C HIS A 56 15.96 -31.71 36.50
N LYS A 57 14.72 -32.15 36.76
CA LYS A 57 13.75 -31.36 37.50
C LYS A 57 14.12 -31.45 38.99
N PRO A 58 14.21 -30.35 39.72
CA PRO A 58 13.90 -30.33 41.14
C PRO A 58 12.42 -29.99 41.34
N ASP A 59 11.77 -30.74 42.22
CA ASP A 59 10.47 -30.45 42.81
C ASP A 59 10.43 -29.02 43.38
N SER A 60 9.44 -28.23 42.97
CA SER A 60 9.14 -26.94 43.58
C SER A 60 8.10 -27.10 44.69
N THR A 61 8.44 -27.85 45.73
CA THR A 61 7.82 -27.64 47.04
C THR A 61 8.80 -26.78 47.83
N ARG A 62 8.34 -25.59 48.25
CA ARG A 62 8.99 -24.61 49.15
C ARG A 62 9.84 -23.52 48.47
N GLY A 63 9.27 -22.30 48.43
CA GLY A 63 10.03 -21.04 48.43
C GLY A 63 10.36 -20.42 47.08
N GLY A 64 9.35 -20.07 46.27
CA GLY A 64 9.53 -19.12 45.16
C GLY A 64 9.63 -17.67 45.67
N PRO A 65 10.38 -16.77 45.00
CA PRO A 65 10.40 -15.35 45.33
C PRO A 65 8.99 -14.74 45.15
N ALA A 66 8.65 -13.78 46.02
CA ALA A 66 7.34 -13.16 46.11
C ALA A 66 6.82 -12.64 44.75
N PRO A 67 5.50 -12.73 44.48
CA PRO A 67 4.93 -12.15 43.27
C PRO A 67 5.11 -10.62 43.26
N PRO A 68 5.30 -9.99 42.10
CA PRO A 68 5.26 -8.54 41.99
C PRO A 68 3.87 -8.02 42.40
N PRO A 69 3.76 -6.84 43.02
CA PRO A 69 2.47 -6.29 43.42
C PRO A 69 1.57 -6.06 42.21
N ALA A 70 0.27 -6.26 42.41
CA ALA A 70 -0.76 -6.06 41.41
C ALA A 70 -0.68 -4.65 40.79
N ALA A 71 -0.69 -4.60 39.46
CA ALA A 71 -0.73 -3.34 38.72
C ALA A 71 -2.00 -2.56 39.08
N ARG A 72 -1.80 -1.32 39.53
CA ARG A 72 -2.86 -0.32 39.73
C ARG A 72 -3.59 -0.10 38.40
N PRO A 73 -4.92 0.07 38.37
CA PRO A 73 -5.64 0.34 37.13
C PRO A 73 -5.08 1.61 36.46
N PRO A 74 -4.96 1.65 35.13
CA PRO A 74 -4.43 2.82 34.44
C PRO A 74 -5.33 4.02 34.71
N ALA A 75 -4.74 5.09 35.26
CA ALA A 75 -5.35 6.40 35.23
C ALA A 75 -5.57 6.77 33.76
N ALA A 76 -6.79 7.20 33.44
CA ALA A 76 -7.17 7.64 32.12
C ALA A 76 -6.19 8.71 31.61
N THR A 77 -5.34 8.35 30.66
CA THR A 77 -4.59 9.32 29.86
C THR A 77 -5.60 10.19 29.13
N PRO A 78 -5.62 11.51 29.32
CA PRO A 78 -6.44 12.38 28.50
C PRO A 78 -5.98 12.20 27.05
N ARG A 79 -6.95 11.93 26.17
CA ARG A 79 -6.77 11.79 24.73
C ARG A 79 -5.91 12.96 24.25
N SER A 80 -4.78 12.65 23.61
CA SER A 80 -3.95 13.62 22.94
C SER A 80 -4.80 14.38 21.92
N ARG A 81 -5.23 15.58 22.31
CA ARG A 81 -5.73 16.62 21.42
C ARG A 81 -4.62 16.87 20.40
N PRO A 82 -4.89 16.88 19.08
CA PRO A 82 -3.86 17.29 18.14
C PRO A 82 -3.50 18.74 18.45
N GLU A 83 -2.26 18.94 18.89
CA GLU A 83 -1.65 20.26 18.99
C GLU A 83 -1.63 20.87 17.60
N ARG A 84 -2.46 21.90 17.41
CA ARG A 84 -2.31 22.86 16.34
C ARG A 84 -1.02 23.63 16.63
N GLY A 85 0.09 23.17 16.06
CA GLY A 85 1.36 23.90 16.10
C GLY A 85 1.21 25.28 15.43
N PRO A 86 1.79 26.36 15.98
CA PRO A 86 1.83 27.65 15.33
C PRO A 86 3.11 27.73 14.49
N GLY A 87 2.99 27.69 13.16
CA GLY A 87 4.17 27.80 12.29
C GLY A 87 3.93 27.37 10.85
N GLY A 88 2.88 27.89 10.22
CA GLY A 88 2.70 27.82 8.76
C GLY A 88 2.24 29.19 8.29
N ALA A 89 2.98 29.79 7.35
CA ALA A 89 2.66 31.08 6.76
C ALA A 89 1.19 31.16 6.29
N PRO A 90 0.54 32.34 6.36
CA PRO A 90 -0.79 32.51 5.78
C PRO A 90 -0.62 32.55 4.26
N GLY A 91 -0.89 31.44 3.57
CA GLY A 91 -0.82 31.43 2.11
C GLY A 91 -0.87 30.10 1.35
N ALA A 92 -0.97 28.93 2.00
CA ALA A 92 -1.24 27.67 1.29
C ALA A 92 -1.96 26.68 2.20
N THR A 93 -3.28 26.60 2.05
CA THR A 93 -4.14 25.61 2.73
C THR A 93 -3.94 24.24 2.06
N GLY A 94 -2.71 23.72 2.07
CA GLY A 94 -2.38 22.46 1.42
C GLY A 94 -3.17 21.29 2.02
N LEU A 95 -3.72 20.45 1.15
CA LEU A 95 -4.39 19.21 1.56
C LEU A 95 -3.46 18.37 2.44
N GLY A 96 -3.86 18.06 3.67
CA GLY A 96 -3.13 17.11 4.49
C GLY A 96 -3.17 15.72 3.87
N TYR A 97 -2.04 15.21 3.35
CA TYR A 97 -1.94 13.90 2.70
C TYR A 97 -2.64 12.78 3.46
N ARG A 98 -2.32 12.65 4.75
CA ARG A 98 -2.87 11.58 5.59
C ARG A 98 -4.37 11.74 5.78
N GLU A 99 -4.82 12.96 6.05
CA GLU A 99 -6.23 13.24 6.27
C GLU A 99 -7.07 13.06 5.00
N LEU A 100 -6.50 13.33 3.82
CA LEU A 100 -7.15 13.09 2.53
C LEU A 100 -7.31 11.58 2.30
N VAL A 101 -6.22 10.81 2.43
CA VAL A 101 -6.24 9.36 2.23
C VAL A 101 -7.13 8.65 3.26
N ASP A 102 -7.12 9.09 4.52
CA ASP A 102 -8.02 8.56 5.56
C ASP A 102 -9.49 8.80 5.19
N ASP A 103 -9.81 9.95 4.60
CA ASP A 103 -11.17 10.26 4.18
C ASP A 103 -11.62 9.42 2.98
N VAL A 104 -10.74 9.23 1.99
CA VAL A 104 -10.97 8.29 0.88
C VAL A 104 -11.23 6.88 1.41
N GLY A 105 -10.42 6.43 2.38
CA GLY A 105 -10.59 5.11 3.00
C GLY A 105 -11.93 4.94 3.69
N ARG A 106 -12.39 5.96 4.45
CA ARG A 106 -13.72 5.96 5.08
C ARG A 106 -14.84 5.88 4.05
N ARG A 107 -14.79 6.67 2.98
CA ARG A 107 -15.83 6.71 1.92
C ARG A 107 -15.89 5.41 1.12
N ALA A 108 -14.72 4.86 0.77
CA ALA A 108 -14.64 3.64 -0.02
C ALA A 108 -14.77 2.35 0.81
N GLY A 109 -14.77 2.46 2.15
CA GLY A 109 -14.82 1.29 3.05
C GLY A 109 -13.57 0.43 2.99
N VAL A 110 -12.40 1.03 2.78
CA VAL A 110 -11.12 0.33 2.61
C VAL A 110 -10.05 0.82 3.59
N ASP A 111 -9.01 0.01 3.80
CA ASP A 111 -7.88 0.38 4.63
C ASP A 111 -7.03 1.49 3.99
N PHE A 112 -6.21 2.16 4.81
CA PHE A 112 -5.35 3.27 4.38
C PHE A 112 -4.44 2.93 3.20
N ARG A 113 -3.85 1.71 3.14
CA ARG A 113 -2.94 1.36 2.04
C ARG A 113 -3.71 1.23 0.73
N THR A 114 -4.90 0.64 0.79
CA THR A 114 -5.78 0.55 -0.37
C THR A 114 -6.27 1.93 -0.81
N ALA A 115 -6.69 2.78 0.13
CA ALA A 115 -7.11 4.15 -0.15
C ALA A 115 -6.00 5.00 -0.76
N LYS A 116 -4.77 4.86 -0.24
CA LYS A 116 -3.58 5.54 -0.75
C LYS A 116 -3.37 5.24 -2.23
N VAL A 117 -3.30 3.96 -2.58
CA VAL A 117 -3.05 3.53 -3.97
C VAL A 117 -4.16 3.99 -4.89
N ALA A 118 -5.41 3.95 -4.42
CA ALA A 118 -6.52 4.40 -5.22
C ALA A 118 -6.53 5.93 -5.43
N ALA A 119 -6.17 6.71 -4.41
CA ALA A 119 -6.02 8.15 -4.51
C ALA A 119 -4.89 8.53 -5.49
N GLU A 120 -3.73 7.88 -5.37
CA GLU A 120 -2.61 8.03 -6.32
C GLU A 120 -3.05 7.72 -7.76
N ALA A 121 -3.64 6.55 -7.98
CA ALA A 121 -4.12 6.13 -9.30
C ALA A 121 -5.13 7.13 -9.90
N THR A 122 -6.08 7.61 -9.09
CA THR A 122 -7.11 8.56 -9.53
C THR A 122 -6.52 9.91 -9.89
N VAL A 123 -5.66 10.48 -9.03
CA VAL A 123 -5.02 11.78 -9.27
C VAL A 123 -4.16 11.72 -10.54
N LEU A 124 -3.39 10.66 -10.71
CA LEU A 124 -2.56 10.45 -11.89
C LEU A 124 -3.41 10.33 -13.16
N ALA A 125 -4.39 9.42 -13.18
CA ALA A 125 -5.25 9.26 -14.34
C ALA A 125 -5.98 10.57 -14.71
N LEU A 126 -6.46 11.30 -13.70
CA LEU A 126 -7.15 12.58 -13.92
C LEU A 126 -6.20 13.64 -14.46
N ALA A 127 -5.01 13.77 -13.89
CA ALA A 127 -4.00 14.71 -14.36
C ALA A 127 -3.66 14.52 -15.85
N TRP A 128 -3.68 13.28 -16.35
CA TRP A 128 -3.45 12.98 -17.76
C TRP A 128 -4.69 13.18 -18.64
N ALA A 129 -5.89 12.99 -18.10
CA ALA A 129 -7.15 13.25 -18.81
C ALA A 129 -7.41 14.76 -19.02
N LEU A 130 -6.92 15.61 -18.12
CA LEU A 130 -7.10 17.06 -18.14
C LEU A 130 -6.29 17.76 -19.25
N ASP A 131 -6.65 19.01 -19.55
CA ASP A 131 -5.79 19.94 -20.29
C ASP A 131 -4.62 20.41 -19.42
N GLN A 132 -3.59 21.03 -20.03
CA GLN A 132 -2.38 21.43 -19.33
C GLN A 132 -2.64 22.37 -18.14
N ALA A 133 -3.51 23.37 -18.29
CA ALA A 133 -3.76 24.35 -17.24
C ALA A 133 -4.54 23.73 -16.07
N SER A 134 -5.54 22.89 -16.36
CA SER A 134 -6.26 22.14 -15.32
C SER A 134 -5.38 21.10 -14.63
N ARG A 135 -4.48 20.45 -15.38
CA ARG A 135 -3.49 19.51 -14.85
C ARG A 135 -2.54 20.18 -13.87
N GLU A 136 -1.94 21.31 -14.26
CA GLU A 136 -1.03 22.07 -13.38
C GLU A 136 -1.73 22.48 -12.09
N ARG A 137 -2.93 23.06 -12.20
CA ARG A 137 -3.73 23.44 -11.03
C ARG A 137 -4.05 22.27 -10.10
N LEU A 138 -4.42 21.11 -10.66
CA LEU A 138 -4.66 19.90 -9.87
C LEU A 138 -3.39 19.51 -9.10
N LEU A 139 -2.26 19.38 -9.79
CA LEU A 139 -1.00 18.90 -9.21
C LEU A 139 -0.41 19.88 -8.19
N GLU A 140 -0.59 21.19 -8.36
CA GLU A 140 -0.17 22.20 -7.39
C GLU A 140 -1.01 22.15 -6.09
N SER A 141 -2.27 21.74 -6.21
CA SER A 141 -3.22 21.75 -5.09
C SER A 141 -3.21 20.43 -4.29
N VAL A 142 -2.86 19.32 -4.93
CA VAL A 142 -2.80 18.01 -4.27
C VAL A 142 -1.44 17.72 -3.63
N PRO A 143 -1.37 16.89 -2.57
CA PRO A 143 -0.10 16.55 -1.95
C PRO A 143 0.84 15.84 -2.92
N VAL A 144 2.11 16.24 -2.94
CA VAL A 144 3.14 15.69 -3.84
C VAL A 144 3.21 14.15 -3.85
N LYS A 145 2.97 13.54 -2.68
CA LYS A 145 2.95 12.08 -2.50
C LYS A 145 1.87 11.34 -3.30
N LEU A 146 0.87 12.05 -3.83
CA LEU A 146 -0.17 11.45 -4.67
C LEU A 146 0.20 11.42 -6.16
N HIS A 147 1.25 12.13 -6.56
CA HIS A 147 1.60 12.28 -7.98
C HIS A 147 3.12 12.24 -8.25
N ASP A 148 3.94 11.91 -7.25
CA ASP A 148 5.38 11.67 -7.38
C ASP A 148 5.71 10.23 -7.81
N VAL A 149 4.73 9.35 -7.78
CA VAL A 149 4.85 7.96 -8.27
C VAL A 149 4.25 7.87 -9.66
N VAL A 150 5.06 7.54 -10.66
CA VAL A 150 4.58 7.27 -12.03
C VAL A 150 4.73 5.78 -12.30
N PRO A 151 3.69 5.10 -12.83
CA PRO A 151 3.80 3.70 -13.25
C PRO A 151 4.93 3.51 -14.28
N ILE A 152 5.62 2.36 -14.20
CA ILE A 152 6.72 2.03 -15.12
C ILE A 152 6.25 2.01 -16.58
N ASP A 153 5.04 1.48 -16.81
CA ASP A 153 4.45 1.37 -18.14
C ASP A 153 3.82 2.69 -18.63
N GLY A 154 4.01 3.78 -17.90
CA GLY A 154 3.41 5.08 -18.20
C GLY A 154 1.92 5.15 -17.82
N ILE A 155 1.28 6.25 -18.24
CA ILE A 155 -0.14 6.53 -18.01
C ILE A 155 -0.78 6.80 -19.37
N GLU A 156 -1.87 6.10 -19.65
CA GLU A 156 -2.66 6.32 -20.87
C GLU A 156 -3.69 7.43 -20.66
N ARG A 157 -3.88 8.26 -21.70
CA ARG A 157 -4.84 9.36 -21.67
C ARG A 157 -6.20 8.88 -22.14
N HIS A 158 -7.18 8.94 -21.25
CA HIS A 158 -8.58 8.58 -21.53
C HIS A 158 -9.51 9.74 -21.19
N HIS A 159 -10.47 10.02 -22.07
CA HIS A 159 -11.43 11.13 -21.93
C HIS A 159 -12.86 10.64 -21.66
N ASP A 160 -13.09 9.34 -21.82
CA ASP A 160 -14.33 8.64 -21.52
C ASP A 160 -14.26 7.92 -20.17
N LEU A 161 -15.40 7.78 -19.50
CA LEU A 161 -15.49 7.13 -18.20
C LEU A 161 -14.96 5.68 -18.19
N PRO A 162 -15.31 4.81 -19.16
CA PRO A 162 -14.79 3.44 -19.18
C PRO A 162 -13.26 3.38 -19.31
N GLY A 163 -12.67 4.15 -20.22
CA GLY A 163 -11.22 4.24 -20.38
C GLY A 163 -10.52 4.74 -19.12
N PHE A 164 -11.03 5.83 -18.53
CA PHE A 164 -10.51 6.38 -17.28
C PHE A 164 -10.57 5.37 -16.12
N VAL A 165 -11.72 4.71 -15.93
CA VAL A 165 -11.88 3.70 -14.87
C VAL A 165 -10.96 2.50 -15.12
N GLY A 166 -10.80 2.10 -16.38
CA GLY A 166 -9.85 1.05 -16.78
C GLY A 166 -8.41 1.39 -16.41
N GLU A 167 -8.01 2.64 -16.63
CA GLU A 167 -6.68 3.13 -16.28
C GLU A 167 -6.45 3.19 -14.76
N VAL A 168 -7.43 3.71 -14.00
CA VAL A 168 -7.38 3.68 -12.53
C VAL A 168 -7.30 2.24 -12.01
N ALA A 169 -8.08 1.32 -12.60
CA ALA A 169 -8.05 -0.10 -12.25
C ALA A 169 -6.68 -0.74 -12.52
N ARG A 170 -6.06 -0.41 -13.66
CA ARG A 170 -4.72 -0.89 -14.03
C ARG A 170 -3.66 -0.40 -13.06
N ILE A 171 -3.63 0.90 -12.75
CA ILE A 171 -2.64 1.49 -11.84
C ILE A 171 -2.81 0.97 -10.41
N SER A 172 -4.06 0.83 -9.95
CA SER A 172 -4.36 0.40 -8.57
C SER A 172 -4.38 -1.12 -8.36
N GLY A 173 -4.37 -1.91 -9.43
CA GLY A 173 -4.50 -3.37 -9.38
C GLY A 173 -5.88 -3.84 -8.89
N ARG A 174 -6.95 -3.13 -9.27
CA ARG A 174 -8.34 -3.36 -8.83
C ARG A 174 -9.26 -3.72 -9.99
N THR A 175 -10.47 -4.19 -9.67
CA THR A 175 -11.50 -4.36 -10.73
C THR A 175 -12.04 -2.98 -11.15
N PRO A 176 -12.58 -2.82 -12.38
CA PRO A 176 -13.17 -1.57 -12.83
C PRO A 176 -14.24 -1.02 -11.87
N GLU A 177 -15.08 -1.87 -11.30
CA GLU A 177 -16.14 -1.45 -10.37
C GLU A 177 -15.55 -0.93 -9.06
N GLN A 178 -14.48 -1.54 -8.57
CA GLN A 178 -13.77 -1.06 -7.38
C GLN A 178 -13.05 0.26 -7.67
N ALA A 179 -12.37 0.35 -8.82
CA ALA A 179 -11.67 1.54 -9.25
C ALA A 179 -12.63 2.73 -9.41
N ARG A 180 -13.79 2.52 -10.01
CA ARG A 180 -14.83 3.55 -10.11
C ARG A 180 -15.26 4.08 -8.74
N ARG A 181 -15.64 3.19 -7.82
CA ARG A 181 -16.05 3.60 -6.45
C ARG A 181 -14.93 4.35 -5.72
N GLN A 182 -13.69 3.92 -5.89
CA GLN A 182 -12.55 4.57 -5.25
C GLN A 182 -12.20 5.92 -5.89
N ALA A 183 -12.38 6.05 -7.21
CA ALA A 183 -12.20 7.31 -7.92
C ALA A 183 -13.28 8.33 -7.50
N GLU A 184 -14.54 7.91 -7.44
CA GLU A 184 -15.66 8.72 -6.91
C GLU A 184 -15.38 9.16 -5.47
N ALA A 185 -14.93 8.24 -4.61
CA ALA A 185 -14.56 8.56 -3.22
C ALA A 185 -13.39 9.55 -3.13
N THR A 186 -12.39 9.43 -4.02
CA THR A 186 -11.25 10.34 -4.08
C THR A 186 -11.68 11.75 -4.49
N LEU A 187 -12.51 11.86 -5.51
CA LEU A 187 -12.98 13.16 -6.00
C LEU A 187 -13.91 13.84 -5.01
N ALA A 188 -14.78 13.07 -4.35
CA ALA A 188 -15.61 13.60 -3.28
C ALA A 188 -14.77 14.09 -2.08
N ALA A 189 -13.70 13.37 -1.73
CA ALA A 189 -12.78 13.80 -0.66
C ALA A 189 -11.98 15.06 -1.05
N LEU A 190 -11.65 15.24 -2.33
CA LEU A 190 -11.05 16.47 -2.85
C LEU A 190 -12.06 17.63 -2.83
N ALA A 191 -13.28 17.40 -3.32
CA ALA A 191 -14.33 18.42 -3.37
C ALA A 191 -14.73 18.94 -1.98
N ASP A 192 -14.81 18.06 -0.97
CA ASP A 192 -15.16 18.48 0.40
C ASP A 192 -14.06 19.30 1.07
N ARG A 193 -12.82 19.21 0.59
CA ARG A 193 -11.68 19.97 1.10
C ARG A 193 -11.47 21.27 0.32
N ASP A 194 -11.61 21.19 -0.99
CA ASP A 194 -11.38 22.28 -1.94
C ASP A 194 -12.37 22.15 -3.11
N GLY A 195 -13.59 22.62 -2.87
CA GLY A 195 -14.66 22.58 -3.87
C GLY A 195 -14.37 23.51 -5.05
N ASP A 196 -13.70 24.63 -4.80
CA ASP A 196 -13.31 25.60 -5.83
C ASP A 196 -12.28 24.99 -6.79
N LEU A 197 -11.32 24.20 -6.27
CA LEU A 197 -10.42 23.41 -7.10
C LEU A 197 -11.22 22.52 -8.05
N VAL A 198 -12.11 21.67 -7.53
CA VAL A 198 -12.87 20.70 -8.33
C VAL A 198 -13.76 21.40 -9.36
N ALA A 199 -14.43 22.49 -8.97
CA ALA A 199 -15.26 23.30 -9.87
C ALA A 199 -14.45 23.99 -10.98
N SER A 200 -13.19 24.35 -10.71
CA SER A 200 -12.30 25.00 -11.68
C SER A 200 -11.67 24.04 -12.71
N LEU A 201 -11.70 22.73 -12.46
CA LEU A 201 -11.12 21.74 -13.37
C LEU A 201 -11.99 21.62 -14.63
N ARG A 202 -11.39 21.86 -15.80
CA ARG A 202 -12.06 21.59 -17.08
C ARG A 202 -11.99 20.09 -17.38
N VAL A 203 -12.88 19.36 -16.73
CA VAL A 203 -13.00 17.91 -16.88
C VAL A 203 -13.68 17.58 -18.22
N PRO A 204 -13.14 16.62 -19.01
CA PRO A 204 -13.80 16.13 -20.22
C PRO A 204 -15.25 15.69 -19.95
N ASP A 205 -16.14 15.93 -20.92
CA ASP A 205 -17.58 15.64 -20.82
C ASP A 205 -17.85 14.20 -20.37
N GLY A 206 -17.07 13.24 -20.89
CA GLY A 206 -17.18 11.82 -20.56
C GLY A 206 -16.82 11.48 -19.11
N LEU A 207 -16.24 12.39 -18.33
CA LEU A 207 -15.86 12.19 -16.93
C LEU A 207 -16.71 13.03 -15.95
N ARG A 208 -17.63 13.87 -16.43
CA ARG A 208 -18.48 14.71 -15.56
C ARG A 208 -19.33 13.89 -14.59
N ASP A 209 -19.80 12.72 -15.02
CA ASP A 209 -20.57 11.78 -14.19
C ASP A 209 -19.83 11.37 -12.91
N LEU A 210 -18.49 11.42 -12.92
CA LEU A 210 -17.64 11.03 -11.80
C LEU A 210 -17.56 12.10 -10.70
N LEU A 211 -17.84 13.38 -11.04
CA LEU A 211 -17.82 14.50 -10.09
C LEU A 211 -19.12 14.65 -9.30
N GLY A 212 -20.15 13.89 -9.67
CA GLY A 212 -21.49 14.02 -9.12
C GLY A 212 -22.18 15.34 -9.51
N PRO A 213 -23.43 15.56 -9.08
CA PRO A 213 -24.24 16.71 -9.49
C PRO A 213 -23.77 18.06 -8.93
N ALA A 214 -22.74 18.10 -8.07
CA ALA A 214 -22.25 19.32 -7.44
C ALA A 214 -21.30 20.16 -8.31
N ALA A 215 -20.81 19.62 -9.44
CA ALA A 215 -19.84 20.28 -10.31
C ALA A 215 -20.47 21.10 -11.46
N GLY A 216 -21.79 21.33 -11.44
CA GLY A 216 -22.52 22.09 -12.44
C GLY A 216 -23.49 23.07 -11.78
N GLY A 217 -22.96 24.19 -11.28
CA GLY A 217 -23.72 25.33 -10.77
C GLY A 217 -23.11 26.62 -11.30
#